data_AF-A0A1H6FQ04-F1
#
_entry.id   AF-A0A1H6FQ04-F1
#
_cell.length_a   1.000
_cell.length_b   1.000
_cell.length_c   1.000
_cell.angle_alpha   90.00
_cell.angle_beta   90.00
_cell.angle_gamma   90.00
#
_symmetry.space_group_name_H-M   'P 1'
#
loop_
_entity.id
_entity.type
_entity.pdbx_description
1 polymer ?
#
loop_
_entity_poly.entity_id
_entity_poly.type
_entity_poly.pdbx_seq_one_letter_code
_entity_poly.pdbx_strand_id
1 'polypeptide(L)'
;MEIREATDDDIEAIRSIAQRSLKSTYTDFLEQDTVDDAVEQWYGDSFSDQIADDHSLVLVIERDGDVIGFSQNDLIGQRYRTGRILWLHIDPDTRGSGTGVRLLVRTRELLLEEGAEQIQCLVLADNEGGNEFYTSHGFEQAGQREVDIGDETFTENVYVESEIGDEGWGAVDELEVDGEQIYVSYGEAARGAEAPFYRTYETEDRAELYAWFCGNCDSIDNTMDTMGRIECNVCGNRRKATRWDASYL
;
A
#
# COMPACT_ATOMS: atom_id res chain seq x y z
N MET A 1 2.92 -2.36 13.61
CA MET A 1 1.95 -2.10 12.52
C MET A 1 1.58 -3.43 11.88
N GLU A 2 0.31 -3.63 11.56
CA GLU A 2 -0.20 -4.87 10.96
C GLU A 2 -1.01 -4.54 9.70
N ILE A 3 -0.94 -5.37 8.66
CA ILE A 3 -1.79 -5.26 7.46
C ILE A 3 -2.58 -6.55 7.35
N ARG A 4 -3.91 -6.43 7.28
CA ARG A 4 -4.85 -7.55 7.23
C ARG A 4 -6.03 -7.24 6.32
N GLU A 5 -6.78 -8.28 5.95
CA GLU A 5 -8.08 -8.10 5.29
C GLU A 5 -9.05 -7.37 6.23
N ALA A 6 -9.87 -6.51 5.63
CA ALA A 6 -10.91 -5.78 6.33
C ALA A 6 -12.05 -6.72 6.72
N THR A 7 -12.74 -6.35 7.79
CA THR A 7 -13.96 -6.99 8.28
C THR A 7 -15.06 -5.93 8.42
N ASP A 8 -16.29 -6.37 8.68
CA ASP A 8 -17.42 -5.45 8.90
C ASP A 8 -17.16 -4.46 10.05
N ASP A 9 -16.36 -4.85 11.04
CA ASP A 9 -15.99 -4.00 12.18
C ASP A 9 -15.11 -2.80 11.76
N ASP A 10 -14.48 -2.87 10.58
CA ASP A 10 -13.58 -1.83 10.06
C ASP A 10 -14.31 -0.74 9.23
N ILE A 11 -15.58 -0.98 8.86
CA ILE A 11 -16.32 -0.13 7.91
C ILE A 11 -16.39 1.33 8.38
N GLU A 12 -16.66 1.57 9.67
CA GLU A 12 -16.74 2.93 10.22
C GLU A 12 -15.38 3.65 10.13
N ALA A 13 -14.29 2.94 10.40
CA ALA A 13 -12.95 3.49 10.30
C ALA A 13 -12.55 3.79 8.84
N ILE A 14 -12.81 2.85 7.93
CA ILE A 14 -12.60 3.02 6.48
C ILE A 14 -13.35 4.25 5.97
N ARG A 15 -14.64 4.37 6.32
CA ARG A 15 -15.48 5.51 5.93
C ARG A 15 -14.92 6.83 6.44
N SER A 16 -14.49 6.87 7.71
CA SER A 16 -13.87 8.06 8.32
C SER A 16 -12.57 8.46 7.63
N ILE A 17 -11.70 7.50 7.32
CA ILE A 17 -10.44 7.73 6.63
C ILE A 17 -10.67 8.22 5.21
N ALA A 18 -11.60 7.60 4.46
CA ALA A 18 -11.95 8.02 3.12
C ALA A 18 -12.42 9.49 3.13
N GLN A 19 -13.36 9.83 4.01
CA GLN A 19 -13.87 11.19 4.13
C GLN A 19 -12.76 12.20 4.45
N ARG A 20 -11.91 11.93 5.45
CA ARG A 20 -10.81 12.84 5.83
C ARG A 20 -9.75 12.95 4.74
N SER A 21 -9.39 11.84 4.10
CA SER A 21 -8.41 11.81 3.02
C SER A 21 -8.90 12.60 1.81
N LEU A 22 -10.15 12.40 1.38
CA LEU A 22 -10.75 13.12 0.25
C LEU A 22 -10.87 14.61 0.56
N LYS A 23 -11.37 14.97 1.75
CA LYS A 23 -11.45 16.37 2.21
C LYS A 23 -10.10 17.03 2.38
N SER A 24 -9.01 16.28 2.56
CA SER A 24 -7.65 16.86 2.63
C SER A 24 -7.04 17.07 1.25
N THR A 25 -7.32 16.18 0.29
CA THR A 25 -6.64 16.14 -1.00
C THR A 25 -7.40 16.90 -2.09
N TYR A 26 -8.72 16.98 -2.00
CA TYR A 26 -9.59 17.46 -3.08
C TYR A 26 -10.39 18.73 -2.76
N THR A 27 -10.02 19.44 -1.69
CA THR A 27 -10.67 20.68 -1.23
C THR A 27 -10.81 21.74 -2.31
N ASP A 28 -9.91 21.76 -3.28
CA ASP A 28 -9.86 22.80 -4.32
C ASP A 28 -10.86 22.56 -5.46
N PHE A 29 -11.44 21.35 -5.58
CA PHE A 29 -12.32 21.02 -6.69
C PHE A 29 -13.52 20.13 -6.36
N LEU A 30 -13.62 19.54 -5.16
CA LEU A 30 -14.83 18.85 -4.70
C LEU A 30 -15.49 19.62 -3.56
N GLU A 31 -16.79 19.91 -3.69
CA GLU A 31 -17.57 20.47 -2.59
C GLU A 31 -17.74 19.44 -1.45
N GLN A 32 -17.89 19.92 -0.20
CA GLN A 32 -17.99 19.03 0.96
C GLN A 32 -19.18 18.07 0.87
N ASP A 33 -20.32 18.56 0.36
CA ASP A 33 -21.53 17.75 0.20
C ASP A 33 -21.30 16.64 -0.85
N THR A 34 -20.59 16.94 -1.95
CA THR A 34 -20.19 15.93 -2.96
C THR A 34 -19.32 14.82 -2.36
N VAL A 35 -18.36 15.17 -1.49
CA VAL A 35 -17.52 14.18 -0.81
C VAL A 35 -18.35 13.33 0.16
N ASP A 36 -19.25 13.95 0.91
CA ASP A 36 -20.07 13.24 1.89
C ASP A 36 -21.05 12.27 1.21
N ASP A 37 -21.67 12.69 0.10
CA ASP A 37 -22.55 11.84 -0.71
C ASP A 37 -21.77 10.70 -1.39
N ALA A 38 -20.60 10.97 -1.96
CA ALA A 38 -19.76 9.94 -2.57
C ALA A 38 -19.31 8.88 -1.55
N VAL A 39 -18.91 9.32 -0.35
CA VAL A 39 -18.51 8.41 0.74
C VAL A 39 -19.67 7.56 1.22
N GLU A 40 -20.88 8.13 1.38
CA GLU A 40 -22.08 7.34 1.69
C GLU A 40 -22.41 6.34 0.58
N GLN A 41 -22.28 6.74 -0.68
CA GLN A 41 -22.56 5.85 -1.80
C GLN A 41 -21.57 4.68 -1.90
N TRP A 42 -20.29 4.91 -1.64
CA TRP A 42 -19.25 3.90 -1.78
C TRP A 42 -19.07 3.03 -0.53
N TYR A 43 -19.20 3.63 0.66
CA TYR A 43 -18.90 3.00 1.94
C TYR A 43 -20.12 2.93 2.89
N GLY A 44 -21.33 3.07 2.34
CA GLY A 44 -22.58 2.93 3.07
C GLY A 44 -23.00 1.47 3.27
N ASP A 45 -24.31 1.24 3.41
CA ASP A 45 -24.88 -0.06 3.83
C ASP A 45 -24.46 -1.26 2.95
N SER A 46 -24.14 -1.05 1.67
CA SER A 46 -23.73 -2.13 0.75
C SER A 46 -22.25 -2.48 0.79
N PHE A 47 -21.43 -1.76 1.56
CA PHE A 47 -19.98 -1.99 1.55
C PHE A 47 -19.59 -3.32 2.21
N SER A 48 -20.39 -3.82 3.15
CA SER A 48 -20.22 -5.16 3.73
C SER A 48 -20.33 -6.27 2.67
N ASP A 49 -21.23 -6.12 1.70
CA ASP A 49 -21.34 -7.07 0.58
C ASP A 49 -20.05 -7.09 -0.26
N GLN A 50 -19.40 -5.94 -0.40
CA GLN A 50 -18.12 -5.85 -1.11
C GLN A 50 -16.97 -6.50 -0.33
N ILE A 51 -16.92 -6.32 1.01
CA ILE A 51 -15.93 -7.01 1.85
C ILE A 51 -16.07 -8.54 1.74
N ALA A 52 -17.30 -9.04 1.55
CA ALA A 52 -17.59 -10.46 1.41
C ALA A 52 -17.45 -11.01 -0.03
N ASP A 53 -17.19 -10.17 -1.03
CA ASP A 53 -17.09 -10.58 -2.43
C ASP A 53 -15.73 -11.21 -2.75
N ASP A 54 -15.71 -12.47 -3.23
CA ASP A 54 -14.49 -13.20 -3.61
C ASP A 54 -13.67 -12.52 -4.73
N HIS A 55 -14.26 -11.57 -5.46
CA HIS A 55 -13.61 -10.76 -6.49
C HIS A 55 -13.04 -9.44 -5.96
N SER A 56 -13.31 -9.08 -4.70
CA SER A 56 -12.80 -7.88 -4.05
C SER A 56 -11.76 -8.25 -3.00
N LEU A 57 -10.78 -7.37 -2.82
CA LEU A 57 -9.82 -7.46 -1.74
C LEU A 57 -9.74 -6.09 -1.07
N VAL A 58 -10.18 -6.01 0.19
CA VAL A 58 -10.05 -4.79 1.00
C VAL A 58 -9.06 -5.06 2.11
N LEU A 59 -8.00 -4.27 2.18
CA LEU A 59 -6.98 -4.38 3.23
C LEU A 59 -7.01 -3.14 4.10
N VAL A 60 -6.80 -3.32 5.40
CA VAL A 60 -6.54 -2.25 6.36
C VAL A 60 -5.12 -2.33 6.89
N ILE A 61 -4.53 -1.18 7.21
CA ILE A 61 -3.29 -1.08 7.96
C ILE A 61 -3.58 -0.51 9.35
N GLU A 62 -3.14 -1.24 10.38
CA GLU A 62 -3.37 -0.93 11.78
C GLU A 62 -2.07 -0.56 12.49
N ARG A 63 -2.19 0.39 13.42
CA ARG A 63 -1.13 0.77 14.35
C ARG A 63 -1.74 0.95 15.73
N ASP A 64 -1.17 0.26 16.72
CA ASP A 64 -1.59 0.34 18.12
C ASP A 64 -3.10 0.05 18.36
N GLY A 65 -3.71 -0.73 17.47
CA GLY A 65 -5.13 -1.11 17.51
C GLY A 65 -6.07 -0.19 16.74
N ASP A 66 -5.56 0.89 16.15
CA ASP A 66 -6.32 1.81 15.31
C ASP A 66 -6.04 1.56 13.82
N VAL A 67 -7.09 1.53 13.00
CA VAL A 67 -6.95 1.54 11.54
C VAL A 67 -6.49 2.93 11.09
N ILE A 68 -5.36 2.99 10.38
CA ILE A 68 -4.75 4.24 9.92
C ILE A 68 -4.70 4.37 8.39
N GLY A 69 -5.19 3.36 7.67
CA GLY A 69 -5.29 3.40 6.22
C GLY A 69 -5.96 2.15 5.66
N PHE A 70 -6.35 2.19 4.40
CA PHE A 70 -6.94 1.07 3.70
C PHE A 70 -6.65 1.09 2.19
N SER A 71 -6.73 -0.07 1.57
CA SER A 71 -6.74 -0.23 0.12
C SER A 71 -7.96 -1.02 -0.30
N GLN A 72 -8.61 -0.61 -1.39
CA GLN A 72 -9.75 -1.27 -1.97
C GLN A 72 -9.39 -1.70 -3.39
N ASN A 73 -9.58 -2.99 -3.66
CA ASN A 73 -9.08 -3.63 -4.86
C ASN A 73 -10.10 -4.58 -5.46
N ASP A 74 -9.99 -4.81 -6.76
CA ASP A 74 -10.73 -5.86 -7.45
C ASP A 74 -9.84 -6.70 -8.37
N LEU A 75 -10.25 -7.96 -8.55
CA LEU A 75 -9.65 -8.90 -9.48
C LEU A 75 -10.55 -8.99 -10.70
N ILE A 76 -10.03 -8.64 -11.89
CA ILE A 76 -10.82 -8.57 -13.13
C ILE A 76 -10.23 -9.37 -14.30
N GLY A 77 -11.10 -9.68 -15.27
CA GLY A 77 -10.77 -10.48 -16.46
C GLY A 77 -11.16 -11.94 -16.29
N GLN A 78 -11.24 -12.68 -17.42
CA GLN A 78 -11.90 -14.00 -17.48
C GLN A 78 -11.37 -15.08 -16.50
N ARG A 79 -10.23 -14.85 -15.84
CA ARG A 79 -9.79 -15.57 -14.64
C ARG A 79 -8.70 -14.81 -13.85
N TYR A 80 -8.90 -13.50 -13.66
CA TYR A 80 -8.04 -12.55 -12.93
C TYR A 80 -6.63 -12.33 -13.49
N ARG A 81 -6.54 -11.87 -14.74
CA ARG A 81 -5.24 -11.43 -15.28
C ARG A 81 -4.75 -10.13 -14.66
N THR A 82 -5.66 -9.31 -14.12
CA THR A 82 -5.36 -7.99 -13.59
C THR A 82 -5.93 -7.84 -12.19
N GLY A 83 -5.06 -7.52 -11.23
CA GLY A 83 -5.47 -6.97 -9.94
C GLY A 83 -5.45 -5.45 -10.03
N ARG A 84 -6.53 -4.79 -9.64
CA ARG A 84 -6.65 -3.33 -9.75
C ARG A 84 -6.84 -2.70 -8.39
N ILE A 85 -5.97 -1.76 -8.08
CA ILE A 85 -6.06 -0.90 -6.91
C ILE A 85 -6.97 0.27 -7.28
N LEU A 86 -8.18 0.24 -6.73
CA LEU A 86 -9.20 1.27 -6.95
C LEU A 86 -8.94 2.48 -6.06
N TRP A 87 -8.66 2.21 -4.78
CA TRP A 87 -8.41 3.22 -3.77
C TRP A 87 -7.27 2.80 -2.85
N LEU A 88 -6.44 3.76 -2.46
CA LEU A 88 -5.43 3.60 -1.42
C LEU A 88 -5.41 4.89 -0.60
N HIS A 89 -5.93 4.81 0.62
CA HIS A 89 -6.06 5.95 1.51
C HIS A 89 -5.26 5.74 2.78
N ILE A 90 -4.46 6.74 3.13
CA ILE A 90 -3.86 6.86 4.46
C ILE A 90 -4.51 8.04 5.15
N ASP A 91 -4.85 7.84 6.43
CA ASP A 91 -5.30 8.88 7.33
C ASP A 91 -4.33 10.09 7.26
N PRO A 92 -4.81 11.30 6.90
CA PRO A 92 -3.97 12.49 6.79
C PRO A 92 -3.05 12.75 7.99
N ASP A 93 -3.52 12.45 9.20
CA ASP A 93 -2.77 12.68 10.45
C ASP A 93 -1.63 11.67 10.66
N THR A 94 -1.61 10.59 9.87
CA THR A 94 -0.60 9.52 9.92
C THR A 94 0.16 9.34 8.60
N ARG A 95 -0.03 10.27 7.65
CA ARG A 95 0.73 10.30 6.39
C ARG A 95 2.21 10.57 6.66
N GLY A 96 3.05 10.12 5.72
CA GLY A 96 4.50 10.05 5.89
C GLY A 96 4.95 8.71 6.47
N SER A 97 6.25 8.52 6.67
CA SER A 97 6.86 7.28 7.23
C SER A 97 6.68 5.98 6.40
N GLY A 98 6.37 6.11 5.12
CA GLY A 98 6.22 4.96 4.21
C GLY A 98 4.98 4.09 4.41
N THR A 99 4.01 4.52 5.22
CA THR A 99 2.76 3.77 5.47
C THR A 99 2.01 3.44 4.17
N GLY A 100 1.88 4.43 3.26
CA GLY A 100 1.24 4.23 1.96
C GLY A 100 1.97 3.21 1.08
N VAL A 101 3.30 3.26 1.09
CA VAL A 101 4.14 2.34 0.31
C VAL A 101 4.03 0.92 0.85
N ARG A 102 4.09 0.73 2.17
CA ARG A 102 3.89 -0.60 2.80
C ARG A 102 2.54 -1.21 2.43
N LEU A 103 1.50 -0.39 2.43
CA LEU A 103 0.16 -0.83 2.05
C LEU A 103 0.15 -1.23 0.57
N LEU A 104 0.66 -0.38 -0.33
CA LEU A 104 0.80 -0.69 -1.76
C LEU A 104 1.53 -2.03 -2.00
N VAL A 105 2.65 -2.25 -1.30
CA VAL A 105 3.45 -3.50 -1.38
C VAL A 105 2.59 -4.69 -1.03
N ARG A 106 1.92 -4.63 0.12
CA ARG A 106 1.17 -5.76 0.61
C ARG A 106 -0.06 -6.05 -0.24
N THR A 107 -0.73 -5.00 -0.71
CA THR A 107 -1.83 -5.08 -1.68
C THR A 107 -1.40 -5.78 -2.96
N ARG A 108 -0.27 -5.34 -3.54
CA ARG A 108 0.30 -5.98 -4.73
C ARG A 108 0.60 -7.47 -4.50
N GLU A 109 1.30 -7.80 -3.41
CA GLU A 109 1.64 -9.19 -3.09
C GLU A 109 0.39 -10.07 -3.04
N LEU A 110 -0.65 -9.64 -2.32
CA LEU A 110 -1.88 -10.41 -2.17
C LEU A 110 -2.66 -10.52 -3.48
N LEU A 111 -2.74 -9.46 -4.28
CA LEU A 111 -3.36 -9.52 -5.61
C LEU A 111 -2.67 -10.57 -6.51
N LEU A 112 -1.34 -10.65 -6.48
CA LEU A 112 -0.58 -11.65 -7.22
C LEU A 112 -0.78 -13.07 -6.65
N GLU A 113 -0.85 -13.21 -5.32
CA GLU A 113 -1.16 -14.50 -4.66
C GLU A 113 -2.56 -15.02 -5.02
N GLU A 114 -3.54 -14.12 -5.18
CA GLU A 114 -4.90 -14.42 -5.65
C GLU A 114 -5.00 -14.64 -7.17
N GLY A 115 -3.88 -14.55 -7.88
CA GLY A 115 -3.74 -14.98 -9.27
C GLY A 115 -3.67 -13.85 -10.30
N ALA A 116 -3.57 -12.59 -9.89
CA ALA A 116 -3.26 -11.49 -10.80
C ALA A 116 -1.92 -11.72 -11.52
N GLU A 117 -1.86 -11.43 -12.82
CA GLU A 117 -0.62 -11.46 -13.62
C GLU A 117 0.00 -10.07 -13.76
N GLN A 118 -0.78 -9.01 -13.57
CA GLN A 118 -0.35 -7.60 -13.62
C GLN A 118 -1.17 -6.76 -12.64
N ILE A 119 -0.58 -5.65 -12.17
CA ILE A 119 -1.27 -4.68 -11.33
C ILE A 119 -1.65 -3.42 -12.13
N GLN A 120 -2.87 -2.94 -11.91
CA GLN A 120 -3.34 -1.64 -12.37
C GLN A 120 -3.67 -0.74 -11.19
N CYS A 121 -3.30 0.54 -11.29
CA CYS A 121 -3.61 1.54 -10.27
C CYS A 121 -4.42 2.67 -10.90
N LEU A 122 -5.39 3.17 -10.15
CA LEU A 122 -6.24 4.28 -10.56
C LEU A 122 -6.02 5.49 -9.66
N VAL A 123 -6.04 6.68 -10.26
CA VAL A 123 -5.90 7.94 -9.55
C VAL A 123 -6.52 9.08 -10.37
N LEU A 124 -7.23 10.01 -9.71
CA LEU A 124 -7.72 11.21 -10.39
C LEU A 124 -6.55 11.99 -11.03
N ALA A 125 -6.75 12.50 -12.25
CA ALA A 125 -5.72 13.21 -12.99
C ALA A 125 -5.22 14.47 -12.25
N ASP A 126 -6.11 15.15 -11.51
CA ASP A 126 -5.78 16.33 -10.71
C ASP A 126 -5.14 16.00 -9.35
N ASN A 127 -5.03 14.72 -8.97
CA ASN A 127 -4.31 14.31 -7.76
C ASN A 127 -2.80 14.23 -8.02
N GLU A 128 -2.11 15.37 -8.07
CA GLU A 128 -0.67 15.42 -8.35
C GLU A 128 0.14 14.48 -7.43
N GLY A 129 -0.14 14.48 -6.13
CA GLY A 129 0.55 13.64 -5.15
C GLY A 129 0.31 12.14 -5.35
N GLY A 130 -0.90 11.73 -5.74
CA GLY A 130 -1.20 10.34 -6.07
C GLY A 130 -0.56 9.87 -7.38
N ASN A 131 -0.46 10.76 -8.37
CA ASN A 131 0.23 10.48 -9.63
C ASN A 131 1.75 10.34 -9.43
N GLU A 132 2.35 11.24 -8.65
CA GLU A 132 3.76 11.16 -8.26
C GLU A 132 4.03 9.91 -7.42
N PHE A 133 3.11 9.55 -6.52
CA PHE A 133 3.19 8.32 -5.74
C PHE A 133 3.28 7.09 -6.66
N TYR A 134 2.36 6.88 -7.61
CA TYR A 134 2.48 5.71 -8.48
C TYR A 134 3.72 5.73 -9.36
N THR A 135 4.08 6.89 -9.91
CA THR A 135 5.28 7.04 -10.76
C THR A 135 6.56 6.68 -10.01
N SER A 136 6.71 7.18 -8.78
CA SER A 136 7.91 6.96 -7.96
C SER A 136 8.04 5.53 -7.45
N HIS A 137 6.96 4.74 -7.50
CA HIS A 137 6.91 3.37 -6.97
C HIS A 137 6.83 2.30 -8.07
N GLY A 138 7.35 2.62 -9.26
CA GLY A 138 7.55 1.65 -10.35
C GLY A 138 6.32 1.40 -11.23
N PHE A 139 5.43 2.38 -11.31
CA PHE A 139 4.31 2.35 -12.25
C PHE A 139 4.46 3.40 -13.35
N GLU A 140 4.00 3.06 -14.54
CA GLU A 140 3.92 3.95 -15.70
C GLU A 140 2.47 4.20 -16.08
N GLN A 141 2.17 5.44 -16.48
CA GLN A 141 0.84 5.79 -16.96
C GLN A 141 0.59 5.11 -18.32
N ALA A 142 -0.40 4.21 -18.38
CA ALA A 142 -0.79 3.48 -19.58
C ALA A 142 -2.04 4.08 -20.27
N GLY A 143 -2.80 4.94 -19.59
CA GLY A 143 -3.98 5.55 -20.18
C GLY A 143 -4.76 6.44 -19.22
N GLN A 144 -6.00 6.74 -19.63
CA GLN A 144 -6.96 7.52 -18.87
C GLN A 144 -8.37 6.93 -19.07
N ARG A 145 -9.25 7.18 -18.11
CA ARG A 145 -10.68 6.87 -18.18
C ARG A 145 -11.50 7.96 -17.50
N GLU A 146 -12.80 7.96 -17.73
CA GLU A 146 -13.74 8.84 -17.04
C GLU A 146 -14.38 8.09 -15.86
N VAL A 147 -14.63 8.81 -14.77
CA VAL A 147 -15.36 8.33 -13.59
C VAL A 147 -16.35 9.39 -13.15
N ASP A 148 -17.57 8.97 -12.79
CA ASP A 148 -18.58 9.86 -12.24
C ASP A 148 -18.50 9.83 -10.70
N ILE A 149 -18.41 11.01 -10.08
CA ILE A 149 -18.42 11.20 -8.63
C ILE A 149 -19.53 12.21 -8.32
N GLY A 150 -20.61 11.73 -7.68
CA GLY A 150 -21.83 12.54 -7.55
C GLY A 150 -22.44 12.86 -8.92
N ASP A 151 -22.69 14.14 -9.17
CA ASP A 151 -23.24 14.66 -10.44
C ASP A 151 -22.16 15.13 -11.43
N GLU A 152 -20.88 14.93 -11.11
CA GLU A 152 -19.73 15.43 -11.89
C GLU A 152 -18.89 14.27 -12.46
N THR A 153 -18.31 14.49 -13.65
CA THR A 153 -17.42 13.54 -14.32
C THR A 153 -15.97 14.00 -14.23
N PHE A 154 -15.08 13.11 -13.78
CA PHE A 154 -13.66 13.34 -13.61
C PHE A 154 -12.83 12.41 -14.48
N THR A 155 -11.57 12.79 -14.73
CA THR A 155 -10.61 11.92 -15.42
C THR A 155 -9.76 11.18 -14.39
N GLU A 156 -9.65 9.86 -14.54
CA GLU A 156 -8.69 9.02 -13.83
C GLU A 156 -7.55 8.63 -14.78
N ASN A 157 -6.31 8.77 -14.30
CA ASN A 157 -5.15 8.16 -14.92
C ASN A 157 -5.08 6.67 -14.54
N VAL A 158 -4.72 5.85 -15.53
CA VAL A 158 -4.51 4.41 -15.36
C VAL A 158 -3.01 4.13 -15.41
N TYR A 159 -2.50 3.58 -14.32
CA TYR A 159 -1.10 3.18 -14.16
C TYR A 159 -0.97 1.66 -14.21
N VAL A 160 0.12 1.17 -14.81
CA VAL A 160 0.51 -0.26 -14.84
C VAL A 160 1.93 -0.39 -14.34
N GLU A 161 2.31 -1.55 -13.84
CA GLU A 161 3.71 -1.80 -13.49
C GLU A 161 4.61 -1.66 -14.73
N SER A 162 5.72 -0.94 -14.58
CA SER A 162 6.80 -0.95 -15.56
C SER A 162 7.35 -2.37 -15.73
N GLU A 163 7.86 -2.73 -16.92
CA GLU A 163 8.51 -4.04 -17.11
C GLU A 163 9.60 -4.24 -16.04
N ILE A 164 9.39 -5.25 -15.19
CA ILE A 164 10.31 -5.58 -14.09
C ILE A 164 11.62 -6.05 -14.74
N GLY A 165 12.60 -5.14 -14.85
CA GLY A 165 13.98 -5.54 -15.10
C GLY A 165 14.54 -6.39 -13.95
N ASP A 166 15.76 -6.89 -14.09
CA ASP A 166 16.45 -7.69 -13.06
C ASP A 166 16.60 -6.98 -11.68
N GLU A 167 16.19 -5.71 -11.57
CA GLU A 167 16.28 -4.85 -10.37
C GLU A 167 15.07 -4.94 -9.42
N GLY A 168 14.05 -5.74 -9.74
CA GLY A 168 12.88 -5.93 -8.89
C GLY A 168 11.94 -4.71 -8.83
N TRP A 169 10.87 -4.84 -8.06
CA TRP A 169 9.80 -3.83 -7.99
C TRP A 169 10.25 -2.55 -7.23
N GLY A 170 9.97 -1.38 -7.80
CA GLY A 170 10.54 -0.07 -7.43
C GLY A 170 9.92 0.62 -6.21
N ALA A 171 9.30 -0.12 -5.27
CA ALA A 171 8.69 0.49 -4.09
C ALA A 171 9.75 0.92 -3.05
N VAL A 172 10.41 2.05 -3.32
CA VAL A 172 11.43 2.66 -2.48
C VAL A 172 10.89 3.96 -1.91
N ASP A 173 11.14 4.20 -0.63
CA ASP A 173 10.81 5.47 0.02
C ASP A 173 12.05 6.06 0.69
N GLU A 174 12.12 7.39 0.73
CA GLU A 174 13.19 8.13 1.40
C GLU A 174 12.73 8.52 2.81
N LEU A 175 13.45 8.06 3.84
CA LEU A 175 13.14 8.33 5.23
C LEU A 175 14.33 8.93 5.97
N GLU A 176 14.06 9.79 6.95
CA GLU A 176 15.04 10.20 7.95
C GLU A 176 14.86 9.35 9.21
N VAL A 177 15.87 8.57 9.59
CA VAL A 177 15.89 7.75 10.81
C VAL A 177 17.12 8.12 11.62
N ASP A 178 16.93 8.49 12.89
CA ASP A 178 18.00 8.93 13.79
C ASP A 178 18.89 10.06 13.23
N GLY A 179 18.34 10.90 12.33
CA GLY A 179 19.04 12.01 11.68
C GLY A 179 19.84 11.63 10.43
N GLU A 180 19.74 10.39 9.97
CA GLU A 180 20.34 9.90 8.73
C GLU A 180 19.25 9.67 7.67
N GLN A 181 19.48 10.18 6.45
CA GLN A 181 18.63 9.90 5.31
C GLN A 181 18.95 8.49 4.78
N ILE A 182 17.92 7.67 4.64
CA ILE A 182 18.01 6.30 4.15
C ILE A 182 16.94 6.03 3.10
N TYR A 183 17.22 5.09 2.20
CA TYR A 183 16.30 4.64 1.17
C TYR A 183 15.80 3.23 1.52
N VAL A 184 14.51 3.09 1.84
CA VAL A 184 13.92 1.81 2.26
C VAL A 184 13.23 1.15 1.07
N SER A 185 13.70 -0.02 0.65
CA SER A 185 13.03 -0.80 -0.38
C SER A 185 11.99 -1.72 0.24
N TYR A 186 10.73 -1.31 0.19
CA TYR A 186 9.61 -2.10 0.68
C TYR A 186 9.30 -3.30 -0.21
N GLY A 187 9.63 -3.23 -1.50
CA GLY A 187 9.55 -4.37 -2.41
C GLY A 187 10.52 -5.52 -2.06
N GLU A 188 11.59 -5.25 -1.31
CA GLU A 188 12.54 -6.25 -0.83
C GLU A 188 12.25 -6.70 0.61
N ALA A 189 10.99 -7.07 0.86
CA ALA A 189 10.53 -7.49 2.18
C ALA A 189 11.04 -8.89 2.55
N ALA A 190 11.56 -9.02 3.77
CA ALA A 190 11.78 -10.28 4.45
C ALA A 190 10.69 -10.50 5.50
N ARG A 191 10.13 -11.71 5.58
CA ARG A 191 9.10 -12.06 6.56
C ARG A 191 9.62 -11.88 7.99
N GLY A 192 8.82 -11.26 8.86
CA GLY A 192 9.06 -11.19 10.31
C GLY A 192 8.00 -11.89 11.15
N ALA A 193 8.24 -11.92 12.47
CA ALA A 193 7.34 -12.44 13.49
C ALA A 193 6.10 -11.57 13.65
N GLU A 194 6.33 -10.27 13.83
CA GLU A 194 5.31 -9.25 14.09
C GLU A 194 4.99 -8.47 12.79
N ALA A 195 6.02 -8.04 12.07
CA ALA A 195 5.90 -7.34 10.79
C ALA A 195 7.13 -7.63 9.90
N PRO A 196 7.08 -7.38 8.58
CA PRO A 196 8.23 -7.57 7.71
C PRO A 196 9.46 -6.71 8.10
N PHE A 197 10.64 -7.15 7.66
CA PHE A 197 11.85 -6.34 7.62
C PHE A 197 12.12 -5.93 6.19
N TYR A 198 12.55 -4.69 5.96
CA TYR A 198 12.83 -4.17 4.62
C TYR A 198 14.30 -3.83 4.49
N ARG A 199 14.86 -3.96 3.29
CA ARG A 199 16.25 -3.56 3.04
C ARG A 199 16.35 -2.04 2.98
N THR A 200 17.43 -1.50 3.53
CA THR A 200 17.72 -0.07 3.44
C THR A 200 19.06 0.18 2.78
N TYR A 201 19.18 1.33 2.14
CA TYR A 201 20.33 1.74 1.35
C TYR A 201 20.73 3.17 1.71
N GLU A 202 22.01 3.50 1.61
CA GLU A 202 22.51 4.87 1.81
C GLU A 202 22.17 5.78 0.62
N THR A 203 21.91 5.20 -0.55
CA THR A 203 21.65 5.91 -1.80
C THR A 203 20.48 5.30 -2.56
N GLU A 204 19.83 6.13 -3.39
CA GLU A 204 18.67 5.77 -4.20
C GLU A 204 18.94 4.64 -5.20
N ASP A 205 20.18 4.50 -5.70
CA ASP A 205 20.56 3.46 -6.67
C ASP A 205 20.66 2.06 -6.06
N ARG A 206 20.45 1.92 -4.73
CA ARG A 206 20.40 0.64 -4.01
C ARG A 206 21.64 -0.24 -4.20
N ALA A 207 22.81 0.35 -4.40
CA ALA A 207 24.04 -0.40 -4.68
C ALA A 207 24.54 -1.23 -3.48
N GLU A 208 24.46 -0.68 -2.27
CA GLU A 208 24.99 -1.32 -1.06
C GLU A 208 23.96 -1.32 0.08
N LEU A 209 23.64 -2.51 0.58
CA LEU A 209 22.74 -2.69 1.73
C LEU A 209 23.34 -2.01 2.97
N TYR A 210 22.65 -1.00 3.48
CA TYR A 210 23.03 -0.25 4.68
C TYR A 210 22.59 -0.97 5.96
N ALA A 211 21.29 -1.23 6.10
CA ALA A 211 20.71 -1.86 7.27
C ALA A 211 19.40 -2.60 6.91
N TRP A 212 18.70 -3.06 7.95
CA TRP A 212 17.33 -3.54 7.82
C TRP A 212 16.39 -2.60 8.56
N PHE A 213 15.28 -2.26 7.94
CA PHE A 213 14.23 -1.47 8.55
C PHE A 213 13.20 -2.40 9.18
N CYS A 214 12.92 -2.25 10.48
CA CYS A 214 11.88 -3.00 11.15
C CYS A 214 10.50 -2.40 10.85
N GLY A 215 9.68 -3.09 10.05
CA GLY A 215 8.32 -2.64 9.71
C GLY A 215 7.35 -2.56 10.88
N ASN A 216 7.73 -3.02 12.07
CA ASN A 216 6.86 -2.96 13.25
C ASN A 216 6.98 -1.63 14.02
N CYS A 217 8.21 -1.14 14.17
CA CYS A 217 8.53 0.00 15.05
C CYS A 217 9.33 1.11 14.35
N ASP A 218 9.51 0.99 13.05
CA ASP A 218 10.19 1.97 12.19
C ASP A 218 11.66 2.24 12.53
N SER A 219 12.31 1.31 13.22
CA SER A 219 13.72 1.41 13.61
C SER A 219 14.64 0.60 12.69
N ILE A 220 15.83 1.14 12.43
CA ILE A 220 16.96 0.41 11.82
C ILE A 220 17.88 -0.25 12.86
N ASP A 221 17.61 -0.07 14.15
CA ASP A 221 18.38 -0.69 15.23
C ASP A 221 18.01 -2.18 15.35
N ASN A 222 18.82 -3.02 14.69
CA ASN A 222 18.71 -4.47 14.75
C ASN A 222 20.08 -5.13 14.81
N THR A 223 20.08 -6.36 15.30
CA THR A 223 21.23 -7.26 15.24
C THR A 223 21.02 -8.27 14.13
N MET A 224 22.09 -8.55 13.37
CA MET A 224 22.16 -9.67 12.46
C MET A 224 23.27 -10.63 12.88
N ASP A 225 22.93 -11.92 13.03
CA ASP A 225 23.93 -12.94 13.29
C ASP A 225 24.60 -13.45 12.00
N THR A 226 25.66 -14.24 12.12
CA THR A 226 26.38 -14.82 10.98
C THR A 226 25.53 -15.78 10.14
N MET A 227 24.34 -16.16 10.60
CA MET A 227 23.38 -17.01 9.89
C MET A 227 22.28 -16.18 9.20
N GLY A 228 22.38 -14.84 9.22
CA GLY A 228 21.42 -13.94 8.60
C GLY A 228 20.09 -13.81 9.36
N ARG A 229 20.05 -14.25 10.62
CA ARG A 229 18.89 -14.02 11.51
C ARG A 229 18.92 -12.58 11.98
N ILE A 230 17.77 -11.93 11.95
CA ILE A 230 17.63 -10.52 12.31
C ILE A 230 16.69 -10.42 13.51
N GLU A 231 17.07 -9.66 14.52
CA GLU A 231 16.23 -9.27 15.66
C GLU A 231 16.29 -7.76 15.84
N CYS A 232 15.13 -7.11 15.89
CA CYS A 232 15.04 -5.68 16.19
C CYS A 232 15.30 -5.45 17.68
N ASN A 233 16.24 -4.55 18.00
CA ASN A 233 16.63 -4.25 19.38
C ASN A 233 15.59 -3.42 20.14
N VAL A 234 14.67 -2.77 19.42
CA VAL A 234 13.64 -1.89 19.99
C VAL A 234 12.37 -2.67 20.37
N CYS A 235 11.79 -3.43 19.44
CA CYS A 235 10.51 -4.12 19.66
C CYS A 235 10.61 -5.65 19.74
N GLY A 236 11.80 -6.22 19.52
CA GLY A 236 12.00 -7.67 19.58
C GLY A 236 11.43 -8.46 18.39
N ASN A 237 10.94 -7.79 17.33
CA ASN A 237 10.52 -8.46 16.10
C ASN A 237 11.69 -9.28 15.52
N ARG A 238 11.41 -10.45 14.95
CA ARG A 238 12.42 -11.40 14.45
C ARG A 238 12.13 -11.79 13.01
N ARG A 239 13.15 -11.75 12.15
CA ARG A 239 13.03 -12.28 10.79
C ARG A 239 12.77 -13.78 10.83
N LYS A 240 11.70 -14.23 10.17
CA LYS A 240 11.41 -15.65 9.95
C LYS A 240 12.37 -16.19 8.88
N ALA A 241 12.68 -17.48 8.95
CA ALA A 241 13.51 -18.13 7.94
C ALA A 241 12.89 -17.89 6.55
N THR A 242 13.75 -17.55 5.58
CA THR A 242 13.36 -17.48 4.17
C THR A 242 12.63 -18.77 3.80
N ARG A 243 11.54 -18.70 3.02
CA ARG A 243 10.89 -19.90 2.50
C ARG A 243 11.70 -20.36 1.28
N TRP A 244 12.33 -21.52 1.35
CA TRP A 244 13.21 -22.02 0.28
C TRP A 244 12.44 -22.77 -0.81
N ASP A 245 11.28 -23.32 -0.47
CA ASP A 245 10.42 -24.05 -1.41
C ASP A 245 8.95 -23.85 -1.01
N ALA A 246 8.10 -23.45 -1.96
CA ALA A 246 6.65 -23.38 -1.77
C ALA A 246 5.94 -24.65 -2.24
N SER A 247 6.66 -25.52 -2.95
CA SER A 247 6.14 -26.74 -3.59
C SER A 247 6.86 -27.97 -3.07
N TYR A 248 6.24 -28.65 -2.10
CA TYR A 248 6.51 -30.07 -1.89
C TYR A 248 5.47 -30.84 -2.72
N LEU A 249 5.83 -31.24 -3.94
CA LEU A 249 5.08 -32.26 -4.69
C LEU A 249 5.44 -33.64 -4.14
#